data_AF-A0A2J7R095-F1
#
_entry.id   AF-A0A2J7R095-F1
#
_cell.length_a   1.000
_cell.length_b   1.000
_cell.length_c   1.000
_cell.angle_alpha   90.00
_cell.angle_beta   90.00
_cell.angle_gamma   90.00
#
_symmetry.space_group_name_H-M   'P 1'
#
loop_
_entity.id
_entity.type
_entity.pdbx_description
1 polymer ?
#
loop_
_entity_poly.entity_id
_entity_poly.type
_entity_poly.pdbx_seq_one_letter_code
_entity_poly.pdbx_strand_id
1 'polypeptide(L)'
;MPIVLELLSSERSTEHLLSRFQEFTAYEDVLYYVWKLLPTVVLNKQQPSEVFIKNFLSLMDKIPIHIETIRYEESRESLLCCREGGPDFVQNSDHLRRWLNRVWSVVIRWEHSSAIHQQLLVVLLEWILPHLDKPLLLTDYLMDSLDMGGAVSLLALQGIFILIKNHNLEYPNIYGKLYSMFEPEIFHTKYKARLFYLSDMFLSSTHLSEHLVAAFAKRLARLTLVAPPHDIQIILMFIGNLILRHPGLKRLLNHPKGGEVSLDPYIMEERDPIKSQAIESSLWELQTLQNHILPNIATAAKFINMPLPSVEWDMSKILENSADDIFEKELKKKVKEITLTFDRPQSVSSSKGEKVTQYWALT
;
A
#
# COMPACT_ATOMS: atom_id res chain seq x y z
N MET A 1 35.77 -5.98 11.86
CA MET A 1 34.92 -6.58 12.91
C MET A 1 34.44 -5.57 13.97
N PRO A 2 35.32 -4.81 14.67
CA PRO A 2 34.87 -3.94 15.77
C PRO A 2 34.01 -2.76 15.30
N ILE A 3 34.31 -2.19 14.13
CA ILE A 3 33.56 -1.05 13.57
C ILE A 3 32.09 -1.43 13.30
N VAL A 4 31.83 -2.60 12.72
CA VAL A 4 30.46 -3.06 12.43
C VAL A 4 29.69 -3.39 13.72
N LEU A 5 30.38 -3.88 14.75
CA LEU A 5 29.77 -4.11 16.07
C LEU A 5 29.40 -2.79 16.76
N GLU A 6 30.23 -1.76 16.64
CA GLU A 6 29.97 -0.43 17.21
C GLU A 6 28.85 0.30 16.45
N LEU A 7 28.81 0.16 15.12
CA LEU A 7 27.72 0.66 14.28
C LEU A 7 26.39 -0.01 14.62
N LEU A 8 26.42 -1.30 14.97
CA LEU A 8 25.26 -2.06 15.43
C LEU A 8 25.18 -2.11 16.96
N SER A 9 25.60 -1.06 17.66
CA SER A 9 25.55 -1.06 19.13
C SER A 9 24.12 -1.21 19.66
N SER A 10 23.97 -1.91 20.79
CA SER A 10 22.67 -2.15 21.45
C SER A 10 22.23 -1.01 22.38
N GLU A 11 23.12 -0.06 22.66
CA GLU A 11 22.95 0.97 23.70
C GLU A 11 22.68 2.38 23.14
N ARG A 12 23.08 2.68 21.90
CA ARG A 12 22.94 4.03 21.31
C ARG A 12 22.42 3.97 19.89
N SER A 13 21.62 4.96 19.50
CA SER A 13 21.29 5.18 18.08
C SER A 13 22.55 5.65 17.34
N THR A 14 22.85 5.02 16.20
CA THR A 14 24.07 5.27 15.42
C THR A 14 23.80 6.01 14.11
N GLU A 15 22.65 6.66 13.95
CA GLU A 15 22.24 7.35 12.70
C GLU A 15 23.31 8.28 12.11
N HIS A 16 23.97 9.11 12.94
CA HIS A 16 25.04 10.02 12.48
C HIS A 16 26.34 9.29 12.08
N LEU A 17 26.61 8.13 12.67
CA LEU A 17 27.75 7.31 12.28
C LEU A 17 27.45 6.56 10.99
N LEU A 18 26.21 6.10 10.83
CA LEU A 18 25.72 5.46 9.60
C LEU A 18 25.71 6.43 8.42
N SER A 19 25.34 7.70 8.62
CA SER A 19 25.39 8.71 7.55
C SER A 19 26.81 8.98 7.06
N ARG A 20 27.80 9.00 7.96
CA ARG A 20 29.22 9.08 7.57
C ARG A 20 29.70 7.78 6.95
N PHE A 21 29.22 6.64 7.43
CA PHE A 21 29.54 5.34 6.86
C PHE A 21 29.02 5.18 5.42
N GLN A 22 27.93 5.88 5.07
CA GLN A 22 27.40 5.90 3.71
C GLN A 22 28.45 6.37 2.68
N GLU A 23 29.35 7.28 3.03
CA GLU A 23 30.46 7.69 2.14
C GLU A 23 31.36 6.51 1.77
N PHE A 24 31.54 5.55 2.69
CA PHE A 24 32.32 4.34 2.47
C PHE A 24 31.53 3.22 1.78
N THR A 25 30.20 3.33 1.70
CA THR A 25 29.36 2.38 0.94
C THR A 25 29.47 2.58 -0.58
N ALA A 26 30.12 3.66 -1.04
CA ALA A 26 30.47 3.84 -2.45
C ALA A 26 31.51 2.83 -2.94
N TYR A 27 32.23 2.16 -2.02
CA TYR A 27 33.30 1.23 -2.37
C TYR A 27 32.88 -0.23 -2.24
N GLU A 28 33.14 -1.01 -3.30
CA GLU A 28 32.67 -2.40 -3.45
C GLU A 28 33.33 -3.37 -2.45
N ASP A 29 34.60 -3.14 -2.12
CA ASP A 29 35.35 -3.93 -1.15
C ASP A 29 34.79 -3.79 0.26
N VAL A 30 34.51 -2.54 0.68
CA VAL A 30 33.88 -2.26 1.97
C VAL A 30 32.51 -2.91 2.06
N LEU A 31 31.68 -2.78 1.01
CA LEU A 31 30.37 -3.43 0.94
C LEU A 31 30.48 -4.95 1.12
N TYR A 32 31.37 -5.59 0.38
CA TYR A 32 31.55 -7.05 0.45
C TYR A 32 32.01 -7.52 1.83
N TYR A 33 32.94 -6.82 2.48
CA TYR A 33 33.39 -7.17 3.82
C TYR A 33 32.32 -6.88 4.89
N VAL A 34 31.51 -5.84 4.74
CA VAL A 34 30.35 -5.60 5.61
C VAL A 34 29.37 -6.76 5.49
N TRP A 35 29.00 -7.16 4.27
CA TRP A 35 28.13 -8.30 4.00
C TRP A 35 28.69 -9.62 4.53
N LYS A 36 30.01 -9.83 4.48
CA LYS A 36 30.68 -10.99 5.08
C LYS A 36 30.58 -11.01 6.60
N LEU A 37 30.66 -9.86 7.24
CA LEU A 37 30.65 -9.72 8.70
C LEU A 37 29.23 -9.77 9.28
N LEU A 38 28.22 -9.33 8.54
CA LEU A 38 26.83 -9.29 9.00
C LEU A 38 26.30 -10.62 9.54
N PRO A 39 26.44 -11.77 8.84
CA PRO A 39 26.02 -13.07 9.37
C PRO A 39 26.67 -13.39 10.72
N THR A 40 27.96 -13.08 10.90
CA THR A 40 28.68 -13.41 12.15
C THR A 40 28.16 -12.61 13.35
N VAL A 41 27.70 -11.38 13.12
CA VAL A 41 27.14 -10.53 14.17
C VAL A 41 25.70 -10.93 14.48
N VAL A 42 24.91 -11.15 13.43
CA VAL A 42 23.47 -11.46 13.53
C VAL A 42 23.22 -12.86 14.10
N LEU A 43 23.98 -13.88 13.68
CA LEU A 43 23.81 -15.26 14.15
C LEU A 43 24.05 -15.42 15.66
N ASN A 44 24.85 -14.53 16.25
CA ASN A 44 25.18 -14.57 17.68
C ASN A 44 24.11 -13.90 18.58
N LYS A 45 23.05 -13.32 18.00
CA LYS A 45 22.01 -12.59 18.72
C LYS A 45 20.65 -13.28 18.52
N GLN A 46 20.13 -13.95 19.55
CA GLN A 46 18.83 -14.64 19.48
C GLN A 46 17.63 -13.68 19.64
N GLN A 47 17.74 -12.67 20.51
CA GLN A 47 16.78 -11.56 20.61
C GLN A 47 17.54 -10.25 20.86
N PRO A 48 17.75 -9.42 19.82
CA PRO A 48 18.43 -8.13 19.98
C PRO A 48 17.53 -7.05 20.60
N SER A 49 18.14 -6.02 21.19
CA SER A 49 17.40 -4.85 21.68
C SER A 49 16.73 -4.08 20.52
N GLU A 50 15.64 -3.36 20.79
CA GLU A 50 14.98 -2.54 19.76
C GLU A 50 15.92 -1.53 19.09
N VAL A 51 16.87 -0.99 19.85
CA VAL A 51 17.90 -0.04 19.34
C VAL A 51 18.81 -0.73 18.33
N PHE A 52 19.22 -1.97 18.60
CA PHE A 52 20.02 -2.77 17.67
C PHE A 52 19.27 -3.00 16.35
N ILE A 53 17.98 -3.32 16.42
CA ILE A 53 17.17 -3.59 15.23
C ILE A 53 16.99 -2.33 14.40
N LYS A 54 16.74 -1.18 15.04
CA LYS A 54 16.68 0.12 14.35
C LYS A 54 18.00 0.45 13.67
N ASN A 55 19.13 0.30 14.36
CA ASN A 55 20.46 0.51 13.77
C ASN A 55 20.74 -0.45 12.60
N PHE A 56 20.30 -1.71 12.70
CA PHE A 56 20.39 -2.69 11.61
C PHE A 56 19.54 -2.30 10.40
N LEU A 57 18.30 -1.86 10.62
CA LEU A 57 17.41 -1.41 9.54
C LEU A 57 17.93 -0.13 8.89
N SER A 58 18.45 0.82 9.66
CA SER A 58 19.11 2.02 9.15
C SER A 58 20.36 1.67 8.35
N LEU A 59 21.15 0.69 8.79
CA LEU A 59 22.29 0.19 8.00
C LEU A 59 21.81 -0.43 6.68
N MET A 60 20.73 -1.20 6.72
CA MET A 60 20.15 -1.82 5.53
C MET A 60 19.62 -0.81 4.50
N ASP A 61 18.95 0.26 4.94
CA ASP A 61 18.50 1.36 4.07
C ASP A 61 19.66 2.10 3.39
N LYS A 62 20.84 2.12 4.04
CA LYS A 62 22.03 2.82 3.55
C LYS A 62 22.97 1.95 2.71
N ILE A 63 22.80 0.63 2.71
CA ILE A 63 23.62 -0.30 1.94
C ILE A 63 22.90 -0.65 0.63
N PRO A 64 23.40 -0.23 -0.54
CA PRO A 64 22.84 -0.66 -1.81
C PRO A 64 23.07 -2.17 -2.01
N ILE A 65 22.01 -2.89 -2.40
CA ILE A 65 22.13 -4.29 -2.86
C ILE A 65 22.31 -4.25 -4.39
N HIS A 66 23.53 -4.02 -4.84
CA HIS A 66 23.87 -4.19 -6.27
C HIS A 66 24.06 -5.69 -6.55
N ILE A 67 22.97 -6.40 -6.87
CA ILE A 67 23.02 -7.78 -7.38
C ILE A 67 22.82 -7.82 -8.90
N GLU A 68 22.38 -6.73 -9.54
CA GLU A 68 22.43 -6.63 -10.98
C GLU A 68 23.90 -6.63 -11.43
N THR A 69 24.23 -7.70 -12.18
CA THR A 69 25.49 -7.93 -12.88
C THR A 69 26.14 -6.63 -13.31
N ILE A 70 27.23 -6.26 -12.65
CA ILE A 70 28.20 -5.30 -13.18
C ILE A 70 28.57 -5.86 -14.56
N ARG A 71 28.06 -5.20 -15.61
CA ARG A 71 28.62 -5.33 -16.95
C ARG A 71 30.08 -4.95 -16.82
N TYR A 72 30.94 -5.79 -17.37
CA TYR A 72 32.40 -5.84 -17.22
C TYR A 72 33.22 -4.57 -17.54
N GLU A 73 32.68 -3.35 -17.48
CA GLU A 73 33.36 -2.18 -18.08
C GLU A 73 33.54 -0.92 -17.21
N GLU A 74 33.11 -0.86 -15.94
CA GLU A 74 33.43 0.28 -15.06
C GLU A 74 33.66 -0.26 -13.64
N SER A 75 34.70 0.02 -12.85
CA SER A 75 35.88 0.87 -12.97
C SER A 75 36.81 0.44 -11.81
N ARG A 76 38.13 0.40 -12.00
CA ARG A 76 39.11 0.14 -10.91
C ARG A 76 39.14 1.25 -9.83
N GLU A 77 38.26 2.23 -9.95
CA GLU A 77 38.16 3.41 -9.10
C GLU A 77 37.16 3.23 -7.93
N SER A 78 36.41 2.12 -7.88
CA SER A 78 35.41 1.82 -6.83
C SER A 78 35.94 0.99 -5.65
N LEU A 79 37.25 0.75 -5.54
CA LEU A 79 37.85 -0.07 -4.48
C LEU A 79 38.71 0.78 -3.53
N LEU A 80 38.38 0.77 -2.23
CA LEU A 80 39.16 1.48 -1.20
C LEU A 80 40.52 0.83 -0.94
N CYS A 81 40.55 -0.51 -0.97
CA CYS A 81 41.71 -1.32 -0.60
C CYS A 81 42.30 -2.06 -1.82
N CYS A 82 42.76 -1.32 -2.82
CA CYS A 82 43.64 -1.90 -3.85
C CYS A 82 45.04 -2.13 -3.26
N ARG A 83 45.46 -3.40 -3.13
CA ARG A 83 46.89 -3.72 -2.91
C ARG A 83 47.57 -3.84 -4.26
N GLU A 84 48.56 -2.99 -4.54
CA GLU A 84 49.49 -3.19 -5.65
C GLU A 84 50.20 -4.55 -5.45
N GLY A 85 49.81 -5.57 -6.22
CA GLY A 85 50.33 -6.94 -6.14
C GLY A 85 49.53 -7.93 -5.27
N GLY A 86 48.32 -7.58 -4.83
CA GLY A 86 47.38 -8.52 -4.17
C GLY A 86 46.55 -9.34 -5.18
N PRO A 87 45.88 -10.42 -4.74
CA PRO A 87 44.91 -11.12 -5.60
C PRO A 87 43.79 -10.18 -6.02
N ASP A 88 43.38 -10.24 -7.29
CA ASP A 88 42.25 -9.46 -7.82
C ASP A 88 41.00 -9.71 -6.96
N PHE A 89 40.37 -8.61 -6.53
CA PHE A 89 39.11 -8.68 -5.80
C PHE A 89 38.01 -9.16 -6.74
N VAL A 90 37.54 -10.39 -6.53
CA VAL A 90 36.40 -10.96 -7.28
C VAL A 90 35.17 -10.88 -6.38
N GLN A 91 34.27 -9.93 -6.68
CA GLN A 91 32.96 -9.89 -6.06
C GLN A 91 32.12 -11.05 -6.58
N ASN A 92 31.96 -12.09 -5.78
CA ASN A 92 31.06 -13.20 -6.11
C ASN A 92 29.67 -12.92 -5.55
N SER A 93 28.71 -12.68 -6.44
CA SER A 93 27.29 -12.46 -6.12
C SER A 93 26.65 -13.63 -5.35
N ASP A 94 27.15 -14.85 -5.55
CA ASP A 94 26.67 -16.05 -4.84
C ASP A 94 26.97 -16.00 -3.33
N HIS A 95 28.08 -15.39 -2.93
CA HIS A 95 28.42 -15.24 -1.51
C HIS A 95 27.48 -14.26 -0.80
N LEU A 96 27.16 -13.16 -1.48
CA LEU A 96 26.24 -12.13 -0.98
C LEU A 96 24.83 -12.71 -0.79
N ARG A 97 24.35 -13.50 -1.76
CA ARG A 97 23.08 -14.24 -1.66
C ARG A 97 23.06 -15.20 -0.47
N ARG A 98 24.12 -15.97 -0.26
CA ARG A 98 24.22 -16.91 0.89
C ARG A 98 24.24 -16.18 2.22
N TRP A 99 24.93 -15.05 2.32
CA TRP A 99 25.00 -14.25 3.55
C TRP A 99 23.65 -13.60 3.87
N LEU A 100 22.97 -13.04 2.87
CA LEU A 100 21.61 -12.51 2.99
C LEU A 100 20.64 -13.56 3.51
N ASN A 101 20.59 -14.75 2.89
CA ASN A 101 19.70 -15.82 3.32
C ASN A 101 19.98 -16.26 4.77
N ARG A 102 21.26 -16.33 5.18
CA ARG A 102 21.64 -16.65 6.58
C ARG A 102 21.19 -15.58 7.56
N VAL A 103 21.43 -14.30 7.26
CA VAL A 103 21.02 -13.17 8.10
C VAL A 103 19.50 -13.17 8.25
N TRP A 104 18.77 -13.22 7.14
CA TRP A 104 17.31 -13.13 7.18
C TRP A 104 16.65 -14.33 7.84
N SER A 105 17.23 -15.53 7.75
CA SER A 105 16.74 -16.69 8.51
C SER A 105 16.74 -16.48 10.02
N VAL A 106 17.55 -15.57 10.55
CA VAL A 106 17.60 -15.21 11.97
C VAL A 106 16.73 -13.99 12.25
N VAL A 107 16.83 -12.96 11.41
CA VAL A 107 16.09 -11.69 11.58
C VAL A 107 14.58 -11.91 11.61
N ILE A 108 14.06 -12.79 10.74
CA ILE A 108 12.62 -13.16 10.70
C ILE A 108 12.10 -13.70 12.05
N ARG A 109 12.98 -14.29 12.88
CA ARG A 109 12.61 -14.91 14.16
C ARG A 109 12.66 -13.96 15.35
N TRP A 110 13.10 -12.72 15.17
CA TRP A 110 13.18 -11.77 16.26
C TRP A 110 11.82 -11.18 16.61
N GLU A 111 11.57 -10.99 17.90
CA GLU A 111 10.35 -10.35 18.41
C GLU A 111 10.52 -8.83 18.42
N HIS A 112 9.55 -8.11 17.86
CA HIS A 112 9.67 -6.69 17.54
C HIS A 112 8.38 -5.92 17.82
N SER A 113 8.48 -4.60 18.01
CA SER A 113 7.31 -3.73 18.01
C SER A 113 6.71 -3.57 16.61
N SER A 114 5.40 -3.28 16.54
CA SER A 114 4.65 -3.13 15.28
C SER A 114 5.29 -2.14 14.29
N ALA A 115 5.89 -1.05 14.79
CA ALA A 115 6.58 -0.06 13.94
C ALA A 115 7.85 -0.62 13.28
N ILE A 116 8.65 -1.39 14.01
CA ILE A 116 9.85 -2.05 13.49
C ILE A 116 9.47 -3.14 12.50
N HIS A 117 8.40 -3.88 12.79
CA HIS A 117 7.86 -4.92 11.92
C HIS A 117 7.44 -4.37 10.54
N GLN A 118 6.83 -3.18 10.49
CA GLN A 118 6.50 -2.50 9.24
C GLN A 118 7.75 -2.17 8.42
N GLN A 119 8.78 -1.58 9.05
CA GLN A 119 10.03 -1.25 8.36
C GLN A 119 10.74 -2.50 7.85
N LEU A 120 10.79 -3.55 8.68
CA LEU A 120 11.37 -4.83 8.30
C LEU A 120 10.63 -5.45 7.12
N LEU A 121 9.29 -5.42 7.10
CA LEU A 121 8.50 -5.89 5.96
C LEU A 121 8.77 -5.07 4.69
N VAL A 122 8.88 -3.74 4.76
CA VAL A 122 9.22 -2.92 3.58
C VAL A 122 10.56 -3.35 3.00
N VAL A 123 11.60 -3.43 3.84
CA VAL A 123 12.94 -3.86 3.41
C VAL A 123 12.89 -5.29 2.86
N LEU A 124 12.21 -6.21 3.55
CA LEU A 124 12.06 -7.60 3.13
C LEU A 124 11.46 -7.72 1.73
N LEU A 125 10.38 -6.98 1.46
CA LEU A 125 9.61 -7.08 0.22
C LEU A 125 10.28 -6.41 -0.98
N GLU A 126 10.92 -5.26 -0.76
CA GLU A 126 11.52 -4.47 -1.84
C GLU A 126 12.97 -4.89 -2.11
N TRP A 127 13.72 -5.29 -1.08
CA TRP A 127 15.16 -5.49 -1.19
C TRP A 127 15.58 -6.96 -1.14
N ILE A 128 14.93 -7.80 -0.35
CA ILE A 128 15.46 -9.15 -0.05
C ILE A 128 14.74 -10.24 -0.81
N LEU A 129 13.43 -10.11 -0.96
CA LEU A 129 12.58 -11.11 -1.61
C LEU A 129 13.12 -11.57 -2.99
N PRO A 130 13.64 -10.68 -3.88
CA PRO A 130 14.21 -11.10 -5.17
C PRO A 130 15.45 -12.00 -5.05
N HIS A 131 16.16 -11.93 -3.92
CA HIS A 131 17.44 -12.59 -3.70
C HIS A 131 17.36 -13.82 -2.80
N LEU A 132 16.19 -14.14 -2.25
CA LEU A 132 16.01 -15.35 -1.46
C LEU A 132 16.17 -16.61 -2.31
N ASP A 133 16.84 -17.63 -1.78
CA ASP A 133 16.99 -18.92 -2.47
C ASP A 133 15.68 -19.73 -2.42
N LYS A 134 14.98 -19.66 -1.28
CA LYS A 134 13.71 -20.35 -1.02
C LYS A 134 12.68 -19.37 -0.43
N PRO A 135 12.07 -18.50 -1.25
CA PRO A 135 11.12 -17.49 -0.79
C PRO A 135 9.83 -18.09 -0.20
N LEU A 136 9.50 -19.35 -0.50
CA LEU A 136 8.37 -20.06 0.11
C LEU A 136 8.51 -20.29 1.62
N LEU A 137 9.73 -20.24 2.19
CA LEU A 137 9.92 -20.32 3.64
C LEU A 137 9.41 -19.07 4.37
N LEU A 138 9.16 -17.99 3.63
CA LEU A 138 8.63 -16.74 4.15
C LEU A 138 7.11 -16.78 4.36
N THR A 139 6.43 -17.79 3.81
CA THR A 139 4.97 -17.87 3.82
C THR A 139 4.41 -17.85 5.24
N ASP A 140 4.95 -18.67 6.16
CA ASP A 140 4.47 -18.72 7.55
C ASP A 140 4.59 -17.36 8.24
N TYR A 141 5.74 -16.70 8.10
CA TYR A 141 5.96 -15.35 8.65
C TYR A 141 5.02 -14.30 8.05
N LEU A 142 4.79 -14.36 6.73
CA LEU A 142 3.87 -13.44 6.06
C LEU A 142 2.41 -13.70 6.45
N MET A 143 2.03 -14.96 6.68
CA MET A 143 0.70 -15.32 7.18
C MET A 143 0.48 -14.80 8.60
N ASP A 144 1.43 -15.02 9.50
CA ASP A 144 1.39 -14.46 10.86
C ASP A 144 1.29 -12.93 10.83
N SER A 145 2.06 -12.28 9.96
CA SER A 145 2.00 -10.83 9.74
C SER A 145 0.65 -10.37 9.17
N LEU A 146 0.00 -11.19 8.35
CA LEU A 146 -1.31 -10.88 7.77
C LEU A 146 -2.43 -10.89 8.82
N ASP A 147 -2.28 -11.69 9.86
CA ASP A 147 -3.26 -11.84 10.94
C ASP A 147 -3.12 -10.77 12.03
N MET A 148 -1.99 -10.05 12.09
CA MET A 148 -1.80 -8.91 13.02
C MET A 148 -2.67 -7.69 12.69
N GLY A 149 -3.17 -7.56 11.46
CA GLY A 149 -4.01 -6.43 11.04
C GLY A 149 -3.28 -5.09 10.84
N GLY A 150 -4.04 -4.06 10.49
CA GLY A 150 -3.54 -2.69 10.30
C GLY A 150 -2.54 -2.53 9.15
N ALA A 151 -1.57 -1.64 9.32
CA ALA A 151 -0.56 -1.36 8.29
C ALA A 151 0.37 -2.57 8.00
N VAL A 152 0.59 -3.43 9.00
CA VAL A 152 1.41 -4.63 8.88
C VAL A 152 0.77 -5.64 7.92
N SER A 153 -0.54 -5.89 8.07
CA SER A 153 -1.23 -6.83 7.18
C SER A 153 -1.27 -6.35 5.73
N LEU A 154 -1.35 -5.03 5.50
CA LEU A 154 -1.32 -4.46 4.14
C LEU A 154 0.03 -4.70 3.45
N LEU A 155 1.13 -4.56 4.19
CA LEU A 155 2.47 -4.86 3.68
C LEU A 155 2.63 -6.37 3.45
N ALA A 156 2.21 -7.20 4.41
CA ALA A 156 2.29 -8.65 4.30
C ALA A 156 1.52 -9.18 3.07
N LEU A 157 0.37 -8.58 2.74
CA LEU A 157 -0.40 -8.92 1.55
C LEU A 157 0.43 -8.75 0.26
N GLN A 158 1.30 -7.73 0.16
CA GLN A 158 2.20 -7.63 -0.98
C GLN A 158 3.15 -8.82 -1.05
N GLY A 159 3.73 -9.24 0.07
CA GLY A 159 4.63 -10.40 0.10
C GLY A 159 3.95 -11.63 -0.43
N ILE A 160 2.73 -11.90 0.08
CA ILE A 160 1.91 -13.01 -0.39
C ILE A 160 1.61 -12.87 -1.88
N PHE A 161 1.28 -11.66 -2.36
CA PHE A 161 1.05 -11.44 -3.79
C PHE A 161 2.27 -11.80 -4.65
N ILE A 162 3.47 -11.37 -4.25
CA ILE A 162 4.70 -11.69 -4.99
C ILE A 162 4.95 -13.21 -4.97
N LEU A 163 4.70 -13.87 -3.83
CA LEU A 163 4.82 -15.33 -3.73
C LEU A 163 3.81 -16.07 -4.60
N ILE A 164 2.56 -15.58 -4.69
CA ILE A 164 1.54 -16.16 -5.58
C ILE A 164 1.95 -16.00 -7.04
N LYS A 165 2.36 -14.79 -7.44
CA LYS A 165 2.68 -14.48 -8.83
C LYS A 165 3.96 -15.15 -9.33
N ASN A 166 5.03 -15.12 -8.53
CA ASN A 166 6.36 -15.54 -8.97
C ASN A 166 6.72 -16.97 -8.52
N HIS A 167 6.11 -17.45 -7.44
CA HIS A 167 6.44 -18.74 -6.83
C HIS A 167 5.24 -19.70 -6.75
N ASN A 168 4.12 -19.38 -7.43
CA ASN A 168 2.91 -20.19 -7.53
C ASN A 168 2.37 -20.67 -6.17
N LEU A 169 2.46 -19.81 -5.14
CA LEU A 169 1.87 -20.11 -3.84
C LEU A 169 0.35 -20.23 -3.97
N GLU A 170 -0.23 -21.32 -3.46
CA GLU A 170 -1.68 -21.47 -3.34
C GLU A 170 -2.12 -20.95 -1.97
N TYR A 171 -2.78 -19.80 -1.94
CA TYR A 171 -3.37 -19.25 -0.72
C TYR A 171 -4.90 -19.42 -0.76
N PRO A 172 -5.47 -20.34 0.03
CA PRO A 172 -6.92 -20.50 0.11
C PRO A 172 -7.54 -19.22 0.70
N ASN A 173 -8.64 -18.75 0.11
CA ASN A 173 -9.42 -17.58 0.57
C ASN A 173 -8.68 -16.24 0.55
N ILE A 174 -7.75 -16.01 -0.39
CA ILE A 174 -7.10 -14.69 -0.52
C ILE A 174 -8.10 -13.55 -0.66
N TYR A 175 -9.18 -13.78 -1.40
CA TYR A 175 -10.22 -12.78 -1.61
C TYR A 175 -11.04 -12.50 -0.35
N GLY A 176 -11.25 -13.49 0.51
CA GLY A 176 -11.91 -13.27 1.81
C GLY A 176 -11.05 -12.38 2.70
N LYS A 177 -9.75 -12.65 2.76
CA LYS A 177 -8.82 -11.81 3.53
C LYS A 177 -8.70 -10.40 2.93
N LEU A 178 -8.55 -10.28 1.61
CA LEU A 178 -8.54 -8.98 0.92
C LEU A 178 -9.82 -8.19 1.18
N TYR A 179 -10.98 -8.86 1.14
CA TYR A 179 -12.26 -8.25 1.44
C TYR A 179 -12.31 -7.73 2.88
N SER A 180 -11.82 -8.51 3.85
CA SER A 180 -11.74 -8.08 5.26
C SER A 180 -10.79 -6.91 5.52
N MET A 181 -9.83 -6.64 4.63
CA MET A 181 -8.95 -5.49 4.77
C MET A 181 -9.63 -4.16 4.42
N PHE A 182 -10.72 -4.18 3.66
CA PHE A 182 -11.48 -2.98 3.31
C PHE A 182 -12.39 -2.54 4.47
N GLU A 183 -11.78 -1.97 5.49
CA GLU A 183 -12.43 -1.36 6.65
C GLU A 183 -12.20 0.16 6.67
N PRO A 184 -12.98 0.95 7.44
CA PRO A 184 -12.78 2.41 7.50
C PRO A 184 -11.37 2.84 7.91
N GLU A 185 -10.65 1.98 8.66
CA GLU A 185 -9.28 2.23 9.11
C GLU A 185 -8.29 2.41 7.95
N ILE A 186 -8.56 1.86 6.76
CA ILE A 186 -7.65 1.93 5.61
C ILE A 186 -7.33 3.38 5.21
N PHE A 187 -8.29 4.30 5.39
CA PHE A 187 -8.13 5.68 4.93
C PHE A 187 -7.05 6.44 5.70
N HIS A 188 -6.76 6.00 6.92
CA HIS A 188 -5.71 6.57 7.78
C HIS A 188 -4.35 5.92 7.56
N THR A 189 -4.27 4.82 6.80
CA THR A 189 -3.00 4.13 6.55
C THR A 189 -2.20 4.80 5.43
N LYS A 190 -0.87 4.83 5.60
CA LYS A 190 0.06 5.34 4.58
C LYS A 190 0.14 4.46 3.33
N TYR A 191 -0.20 3.17 3.47
CA TYR A 191 -0.04 2.15 2.42
C TYR A 191 -1.33 1.89 1.62
N LYS A 192 -2.36 2.74 1.73
CA LYS A 192 -3.62 2.57 1.00
C LYS A 192 -3.48 2.56 -0.51
N ALA A 193 -2.61 3.40 -1.08
CA ALA A 193 -2.36 3.43 -2.53
C ALA A 193 -1.87 2.06 -3.03
N ARG A 194 -0.99 1.43 -2.24
CA ARG A 194 -0.46 0.08 -2.47
C ARG A 194 -1.57 -0.98 -2.39
N LEU A 195 -2.47 -0.88 -1.40
CA LEU A 195 -3.62 -1.77 -1.28
C LEU A 195 -4.54 -1.69 -2.50
N PHE A 196 -4.92 -0.48 -2.92
CA PHE A 196 -5.78 -0.31 -4.10
C PHE A 196 -5.12 -0.82 -5.38
N TYR A 197 -3.81 -0.56 -5.55
CA TYR A 197 -3.04 -1.11 -6.68
C TYR A 197 -3.05 -2.65 -6.70
N LEU A 198 -2.74 -3.28 -5.57
CA LEU A 198 -2.76 -4.75 -5.45
C LEU A 198 -4.16 -5.31 -5.68
N SER A 199 -5.18 -4.63 -5.15
CA SER A 199 -6.58 -5.04 -5.29
C SER A 199 -7.05 -4.95 -6.74
N ASP A 200 -6.66 -3.91 -7.47
CA ASP A 200 -6.98 -3.76 -8.88
C ASP A 200 -6.42 -4.93 -9.70
N MET A 201 -5.17 -5.30 -9.41
CA MET A 201 -4.51 -6.43 -10.06
C MET A 201 -5.14 -7.79 -9.69
N PHE A 202 -5.50 -8.01 -8.42
CA PHE A 202 -6.20 -9.23 -8.00
C PHE A 202 -7.60 -9.37 -8.63
N LEU A 203 -8.32 -8.26 -8.72
CA LEU A 203 -9.68 -8.21 -9.28
C LEU A 203 -9.70 -8.11 -10.82
N SER A 204 -8.53 -7.99 -11.45
CA SER A 204 -8.38 -8.10 -12.92
C SER A 204 -8.36 -9.55 -13.41
N SER A 205 -8.36 -10.54 -12.51
CA SER A 205 -8.38 -11.96 -12.87
C SER A 205 -9.69 -12.35 -13.58
N THR A 206 -9.57 -13.07 -14.71
CA THR A 206 -10.72 -13.49 -15.53
C THR A 206 -11.57 -14.59 -14.90
N HIS A 207 -11.04 -15.29 -13.90
CA HIS A 207 -11.70 -16.45 -13.27
C HIS A 207 -12.57 -16.08 -12.05
N LEU A 208 -12.86 -14.80 -11.85
CA LEU A 208 -13.63 -14.32 -10.71
C LEU A 208 -15.14 -14.46 -10.93
N SER A 209 -15.85 -14.88 -9.89
CA SER A 209 -17.31 -14.87 -9.90
C SER A 209 -17.84 -13.44 -9.79
N GLU A 210 -18.92 -13.14 -10.51
CA GLU A 210 -19.55 -11.81 -10.45
C GLU A 210 -20.04 -11.46 -9.04
N HIS A 211 -20.46 -12.46 -8.26
CA HIS A 211 -20.87 -12.29 -6.86
C HIS A 211 -19.74 -11.74 -5.98
N LEU A 212 -18.51 -12.24 -6.18
CA LEU A 212 -17.34 -11.79 -5.44
C LEU A 212 -17.02 -10.34 -5.80
N VAL A 213 -16.97 -10.01 -7.09
CA VAL A 213 -16.66 -8.63 -7.53
C VAL A 213 -17.75 -7.65 -7.09
N ALA A 214 -19.03 -8.06 -7.12
CA ALA A 214 -20.14 -7.28 -6.60
C ALA A 214 -19.97 -6.94 -5.11
N ALA A 215 -19.49 -7.90 -4.31
CA ALA A 215 -19.23 -7.69 -2.90
C ALA A 215 -18.15 -6.62 -2.67
N PHE A 216 -17.05 -6.67 -3.42
CA PHE A 216 -16.01 -5.63 -3.37
C PHE A 216 -16.56 -4.27 -3.78
N ALA A 217 -17.29 -4.19 -4.90
CA ALA A 217 -17.85 -2.94 -5.38
C ALA A 217 -18.81 -2.31 -4.36
N LYS A 218 -19.70 -3.12 -3.76
CA LYS A 218 -20.68 -2.66 -2.77
C LYS A 218 -20.03 -2.28 -1.43
N ARG A 219 -19.04 -3.05 -0.94
CA ARG A 219 -18.28 -2.68 0.27
C ARG A 219 -17.56 -1.36 0.08
N LEU A 220 -16.85 -1.20 -1.03
CA LEU A 220 -16.16 0.04 -1.38
C LEU A 220 -17.14 1.22 -1.48
N ALA A 221 -18.31 1.00 -2.10
CA ALA A 221 -19.36 2.02 -2.17
C ALA A 221 -19.84 2.46 -0.79
N ARG A 222 -20.07 1.53 0.16
CA ARG A 222 -20.40 1.89 1.54
C ARG A 222 -19.28 2.65 2.24
N LEU A 223 -18.03 2.27 2.02
CA LEU A 223 -16.89 2.98 2.60
C LEU A 223 -16.77 4.43 2.11
N THR A 224 -17.26 4.76 0.91
CA THR A 224 -17.26 6.16 0.42
C THR A 224 -18.05 7.13 1.30
N LEU A 225 -19.00 6.64 2.12
CA LEU A 225 -19.77 7.49 3.03
C LEU A 225 -18.93 8.02 4.20
N VAL A 226 -17.82 7.36 4.53
CA VAL A 226 -16.89 7.74 5.61
C VAL A 226 -15.55 8.24 5.05
N ALA A 227 -15.27 7.95 3.79
CA ALA A 227 -14.00 8.24 3.16
C ALA A 227 -13.74 9.76 2.98
N PRO A 228 -12.47 10.19 3.04
CA PRO A 228 -12.09 11.54 2.65
C PRO A 228 -12.17 11.73 1.12
N PRO A 229 -12.22 12.98 0.64
CA PRO A 229 -12.58 13.28 -0.74
C PRO A 229 -11.64 12.68 -1.82
N HIS A 230 -10.34 12.65 -1.57
CA HIS A 230 -9.38 12.07 -2.51
C HIS A 230 -9.53 10.55 -2.62
N ASP A 231 -9.86 9.88 -1.52
CA ASP A 231 -10.11 8.44 -1.50
C ASP A 231 -11.46 8.09 -2.16
N ILE A 232 -12.48 8.94 -2.02
CA ILE A 232 -13.76 8.78 -2.75
C ILE A 232 -13.50 8.76 -4.28
N GLN A 233 -12.63 9.65 -4.77
CA GLN A 233 -12.30 9.68 -6.19
C GLN A 233 -11.62 8.39 -6.66
N ILE A 234 -10.68 7.84 -5.87
CA ILE A 234 -10.04 6.55 -6.14
C ILE A 234 -11.09 5.45 -6.20
N ILE A 235 -11.99 5.38 -5.21
CA ILE A 235 -13.02 4.35 -5.12
C ILE A 235 -14.01 4.42 -6.29
N LEU A 236 -14.45 5.62 -6.68
CA LEU A 236 -15.39 5.79 -7.80
C LEU A 236 -14.83 5.23 -9.11
N MET A 237 -13.56 5.53 -9.42
CA MET A 237 -12.90 5.05 -10.63
C MET A 237 -12.60 3.55 -10.54
N PHE A 238 -12.24 3.06 -9.35
CA PHE A 238 -12.04 1.63 -9.10
C PHE A 238 -13.34 0.84 -9.34
N ILE A 239 -14.47 1.27 -8.76
CA ILE A 239 -15.78 0.64 -8.98
C ILE A 239 -16.18 0.74 -10.46
N GLY A 240 -15.93 1.88 -11.09
CA GLY A 240 -16.12 2.05 -12.53
C GLY A 240 -15.38 0.99 -13.35
N ASN A 241 -14.08 0.79 -13.09
CA ASN A 241 -13.26 -0.23 -13.74
C ASN A 241 -13.81 -1.64 -13.49
N LEU A 242 -14.25 -1.97 -12.28
CA LEU A 242 -14.87 -3.27 -12.00
C LEU A 242 -16.14 -3.50 -12.85
N ILE A 243 -16.99 -2.50 -13.00
CA ILE A 243 -18.22 -2.58 -13.80
C ILE A 243 -17.90 -2.69 -15.30
N LEU A 244 -16.81 -2.06 -15.77
CA LEU A 244 -16.33 -2.20 -17.15
C LEU A 244 -15.84 -3.63 -17.43
N ARG A 245 -15.06 -4.21 -16.51
CA ARG A 245 -14.53 -5.58 -16.63
C ARG A 245 -15.62 -6.65 -16.52
N HIS A 246 -16.62 -6.43 -15.67
CA HIS A 246 -17.71 -7.38 -15.41
C HIS A 246 -19.08 -6.76 -15.73
N PRO A 247 -19.58 -6.91 -16.96
CA PRO A 247 -20.86 -6.33 -17.38
C PRO A 247 -22.07 -6.77 -16.55
N GLY A 248 -22.03 -7.95 -15.91
CA GLY A 248 -23.08 -8.42 -15.00
C GLY A 248 -23.33 -7.48 -13.82
N LEU A 249 -22.31 -6.69 -13.41
CA LEU A 249 -22.44 -5.69 -12.34
C LEU A 249 -23.29 -4.49 -12.72
N LYS A 250 -23.62 -4.29 -14.01
CA LYS A 250 -24.51 -3.19 -14.45
C LYS A 250 -25.88 -3.27 -13.77
N ARG A 251 -26.30 -4.45 -13.32
CA ARG A 251 -27.53 -4.63 -12.53
C ARG A 251 -27.53 -3.88 -11.19
N LEU A 252 -26.35 -3.60 -10.63
CA LEU A 252 -26.20 -2.85 -9.38
C LEU A 252 -26.45 -1.36 -9.57
N LEU A 253 -26.28 -0.87 -10.80
CA LEU A 253 -26.62 0.49 -11.21
C LEU A 253 -28.11 0.56 -11.56
N ASN A 254 -28.57 -0.37 -12.41
CA ASN A 254 -29.94 -0.42 -12.89
C ASN A 254 -30.52 -1.81 -12.70
N HIS A 255 -31.39 -1.99 -11.71
CA HIS A 255 -32.03 -3.27 -11.46
C HIS A 255 -33.02 -3.63 -12.60
N PRO A 256 -32.94 -4.81 -13.22
CA PRO A 256 -33.67 -5.14 -14.45
C PRO A 256 -35.19 -5.14 -14.29
N LYS A 257 -35.71 -5.46 -13.10
CA LYS A 257 -37.16 -5.47 -12.84
C LYS A 257 -37.71 -4.10 -12.48
N GLY A 258 -36.85 -3.13 -12.16
CA GLY A 258 -37.26 -1.87 -11.55
C GLY A 258 -38.04 -2.07 -10.24
N GLY A 259 -38.37 -0.98 -9.57
CA GLY A 259 -39.25 -0.98 -8.40
C GLY A 259 -38.59 -0.47 -7.11
N GLU A 260 -39.45 -0.22 -6.14
CA GLU A 260 -39.04 0.17 -4.79
C GLU A 260 -38.65 -1.07 -4.00
N VAL A 261 -37.50 -0.98 -3.32
CA VAL A 261 -37.01 -2.03 -2.44
C VAL A 261 -37.25 -1.57 -1.01
N SER A 262 -37.88 -2.39 -0.18
CA SER A 262 -38.16 -2.06 1.22
C SER A 262 -36.93 -2.14 2.13
N LEU A 263 -35.97 -3.01 1.80
CA LEU A 263 -34.74 -3.22 2.57
C LEU A 263 -33.58 -3.68 1.68
N ASP A 264 -32.39 -3.13 1.90
CA ASP A 264 -31.15 -3.54 1.22
C ASP A 264 -30.71 -4.94 1.72
N PRO A 265 -30.61 -5.97 0.86
CA PRO A 265 -30.18 -7.31 1.26
C PRO A 265 -28.68 -7.40 1.61
N TYR A 266 -27.86 -6.40 1.29
CA TYR A 266 -26.41 -6.48 1.49
C TYR A 266 -25.97 -6.37 2.96
N ILE A 267 -25.21 -7.37 3.40
CA ILE A 267 -24.70 -7.52 4.78
C ILE A 267 -23.26 -6.98 4.84
N MET A 268 -23.03 -5.91 5.61
CA MET A 268 -21.71 -5.26 5.69
C MET A 268 -20.71 -6.10 6.50
N GLU A 269 -21.18 -6.74 7.56
CA GLU A 269 -20.39 -7.41 8.60
C GLU A 269 -19.90 -8.78 8.15
N GLU A 270 -20.45 -9.31 7.05
CA GLU A 270 -20.06 -10.60 6.50
C GLU A 270 -18.61 -10.57 6.02
N ARG A 271 -17.82 -11.60 6.36
CA ARG A 271 -16.40 -11.69 5.99
C ARG A 271 -16.21 -12.45 4.68
N ASP A 272 -17.15 -13.31 4.32
CA ASP A 272 -17.12 -14.03 3.06
C ASP A 272 -17.80 -13.18 1.96
N PRO A 273 -17.06 -12.69 0.94
CA PRO A 273 -17.63 -11.81 -0.08
C PRO A 273 -18.81 -12.45 -0.82
N ILE A 274 -18.75 -13.76 -1.04
CA ILE A 274 -19.79 -14.52 -1.75
C ILE A 274 -21.11 -14.57 -0.95
N LYS A 275 -21.05 -14.55 0.39
CA LYS A 275 -22.22 -14.61 1.27
C LYS A 275 -22.84 -13.25 1.58
N SER A 276 -22.19 -12.16 1.19
CA SER A 276 -22.63 -10.78 1.49
C SER A 276 -23.93 -10.36 0.79
N GLN A 277 -24.43 -11.15 -0.18
CA GLN A 277 -25.63 -10.85 -0.99
C GLN A 277 -25.56 -9.54 -1.79
N ALA A 278 -24.35 -9.02 -2.05
CA ALA A 278 -24.15 -7.75 -2.74
C ALA A 278 -24.76 -7.67 -4.15
N ILE A 279 -24.88 -8.80 -4.86
CA ILE A 279 -25.44 -8.84 -6.23
C ILE A 279 -26.94 -8.48 -6.28
N GLU A 280 -27.64 -8.70 -5.17
CA GLU A 280 -29.08 -8.44 -5.03
C GLU A 280 -29.36 -7.00 -4.59
N SER A 281 -28.34 -6.30 -4.10
CA SER A 281 -28.35 -4.90 -3.72
C SER A 281 -28.20 -3.96 -4.92
N SER A 282 -28.29 -2.65 -4.67
CA SER A 282 -27.93 -1.57 -5.61
C SER A 282 -26.87 -0.62 -5.01
N LEU A 283 -26.25 0.22 -5.83
CA LEU A 283 -25.18 1.16 -5.42
C LEU A 283 -25.72 2.57 -5.12
N TRP A 284 -26.65 2.69 -4.16
CA TRP A 284 -27.25 3.98 -3.78
C TRP A 284 -26.22 4.97 -3.25
N GLU A 285 -25.16 4.49 -2.61
CA GLU A 285 -24.10 5.32 -2.05
C GLU A 285 -23.49 6.21 -3.13
N LEU A 286 -23.26 5.66 -4.32
CA LEU A 286 -22.70 6.43 -5.43
C LEU A 286 -23.69 7.43 -6.02
N GLN A 287 -24.99 7.13 -6.00
CA GLN A 287 -26.04 8.09 -6.37
C GLN A 287 -26.05 9.27 -5.40
N THR A 288 -25.86 9.03 -4.10
CA THR A 288 -25.79 10.12 -3.10
C THR A 288 -24.58 11.03 -3.31
N LEU A 289 -23.44 10.47 -3.76
CA LEU A 289 -22.23 11.23 -4.06
C LEU A 289 -22.38 12.20 -5.24
N GLN A 290 -23.40 12.06 -6.09
CA GLN A 290 -23.68 13.04 -7.15
C GLN A 290 -24.01 14.44 -6.61
N ASN A 291 -24.43 14.53 -5.34
CA ASN A 291 -24.70 15.78 -4.62
C ASN A 291 -23.60 16.14 -3.61
N HIS A 292 -22.38 15.62 -3.80
CA HIS A 292 -21.25 15.91 -2.92
C HIS A 292 -20.83 17.38 -2.99
N ILE A 293 -20.33 17.92 -1.87
CA ILE A 293 -19.95 19.34 -1.71
C ILE A 293 -18.85 19.74 -2.71
N LEU A 294 -17.89 18.85 -2.95
CA LEU A 294 -16.83 19.06 -3.93
C LEU A 294 -17.32 18.72 -5.35
N PRO A 295 -17.24 19.66 -6.30
CA PRO A 295 -17.75 19.46 -7.65
C PRO A 295 -17.02 18.36 -8.41
N ASN A 296 -15.71 18.17 -8.17
CA ASN A 296 -14.91 17.14 -8.84
C ASN A 296 -15.41 15.71 -8.52
N ILE A 297 -15.89 15.48 -7.29
CA ILE A 297 -16.44 14.19 -6.87
C ILE A 297 -17.86 14.03 -7.40
N ALA A 298 -18.67 15.08 -7.31
CA ALA A 298 -20.02 15.09 -7.86
C ALA A 298 -20.01 14.82 -9.37
N THR A 299 -19.06 15.38 -10.13
CA THR A 299 -18.91 15.09 -11.55
C THR A 299 -18.39 13.68 -11.81
N ALA A 300 -17.43 13.20 -11.01
CA ALA A 300 -16.96 11.82 -11.11
C ALA A 300 -18.12 10.83 -10.91
N ALA A 301 -18.95 10.99 -9.88
CA ALA A 301 -20.07 10.09 -9.58
C ALA A 301 -21.20 10.08 -10.65
N LYS A 302 -21.22 11.06 -11.56
CA LYS A 302 -22.20 11.10 -12.66
C LYS A 302 -22.00 10.01 -13.72
N PHE A 303 -20.87 9.29 -13.72
CA PHE A 303 -20.63 8.19 -14.66
C PHE A 303 -21.75 7.13 -14.62
N ILE A 304 -22.47 7.02 -13.49
CA ILE A 304 -23.56 6.06 -13.28
C ILE A 304 -24.78 6.37 -14.16
N ASN A 305 -25.05 7.65 -14.42
CA ASN A 305 -26.18 8.09 -15.23
C ASN A 305 -25.80 8.24 -16.71
N MET A 306 -24.52 8.09 -17.04
CA MET A 306 -23.97 8.28 -18.38
C MET A 306 -23.57 6.92 -18.97
N PRO A 307 -23.48 6.79 -20.30
CA PRO A 307 -22.87 5.61 -20.90
C PRO A 307 -21.43 5.46 -20.39
N LEU A 308 -21.10 4.26 -19.91
CA LEU A 308 -19.76 3.93 -19.44
C LEU A 308 -18.74 4.10 -20.59
N PRO A 309 -17.51 4.57 -20.30
CA PRO A 309 -16.47 4.70 -21.31
C PRO A 309 -16.06 3.32 -21.86
N SER A 310 -15.45 3.30 -23.05
CA SER A 310 -14.93 2.06 -23.64
C SER A 310 -13.59 1.62 -23.06
N VAL A 311 -12.86 2.54 -22.41
CA VAL A 311 -11.51 2.32 -21.87
C VAL A 311 -11.52 2.52 -20.37
N GLU A 312 -10.76 1.68 -19.66
CA GLU A 312 -10.56 1.77 -18.22
C GLU A 312 -9.87 3.08 -17.81
N TRP A 313 -10.19 3.54 -16.60
CA TRP A 313 -9.49 4.64 -15.97
C TRP A 313 -8.12 4.18 -15.45
N ASP A 314 -7.08 4.97 -15.72
CA ASP A 314 -5.72 4.72 -15.24
C ASP A 314 -5.61 5.02 -13.74
N MET A 315 -5.59 3.97 -12.92
CA MET A 315 -5.53 4.07 -11.47
C MET A 315 -4.23 4.70 -10.96
N SER A 316 -3.11 4.49 -11.65
CA SER A 316 -1.77 4.91 -11.19
C SER A 316 -1.71 6.42 -10.92
N LYS A 317 -2.28 7.21 -11.85
CA LYS A 317 -2.34 8.68 -11.74
C LYS A 317 -3.26 9.17 -10.63
N ILE A 318 -4.22 8.35 -10.22
CA ILE A 318 -5.24 8.75 -9.25
C ILE A 318 -4.76 8.45 -7.83
N LEU A 319 -4.10 7.30 -7.66
CA LEU A 319 -3.56 6.82 -6.38
C LEU A 319 -2.49 7.73 -5.78
N GLU A 320 -1.78 8.50 -6.61
CA GLU A 320 -0.76 9.45 -6.18
C GLU A 320 -1.33 10.76 -5.63
N ASN A 321 -2.62 11.06 -5.85
CA ASN A 321 -3.19 12.33 -5.40
C ASN A 321 -3.45 12.33 -3.90
N SER A 322 -2.83 13.29 -3.22
CA SER A 322 -3.09 13.62 -1.82
C SER A 322 -4.17 14.71 -1.68
N ALA A 323 -4.66 14.92 -0.46
CA ALA A 323 -5.54 16.04 -0.15
C ALA A 323 -4.85 17.41 -0.42
N ASP A 324 -3.54 17.48 -0.17
CA ASP A 324 -2.74 18.67 -0.43
C ASP A 324 -2.68 18.98 -1.93
N ASP A 325 -2.55 17.96 -2.78
CA ASP A 325 -2.58 18.15 -4.24
C ASP A 325 -3.92 18.69 -4.73
N ILE A 326 -5.03 18.21 -4.15
CA ILE A 326 -6.36 18.74 -4.48
C ILE A 326 -6.43 20.22 -4.10
N PHE A 327 -5.98 20.56 -2.90
CA PHE A 327 -5.98 21.94 -2.43
C PHE A 327 -5.08 22.85 -3.27
N GLU A 328 -3.87 22.41 -3.60
CA GLU A 328 -2.96 23.14 -4.47
C GLU A 328 -3.53 23.34 -5.88
N LYS A 329 -4.20 22.33 -6.42
CA LYS A 329 -4.88 22.43 -7.73
C LYS A 329 -5.97 23.50 -7.68
N GLU A 330 -6.75 23.56 -6.61
CA GLU A 330 -7.78 24.61 -6.44
C GLU A 330 -7.15 26.01 -6.29
N LEU A 331 -6.05 26.16 -5.53
CA LEU A 331 -5.34 27.43 -5.39
C LEU A 331 -4.79 27.97 -6.73
N LYS A 332 -4.34 27.07 -7.61
CA LYS A 332 -3.79 27.42 -8.92
C LYS A 332 -4.88 27.77 -9.95
N LYS A 333 -6.16 27.49 -9.68
CA LYS A 333 -7.26 27.81 -10.61
C LYS A 333 -7.47 29.31 -10.70
N LYS A 334 -7.37 29.84 -11.91
CA LYS A 334 -7.74 31.23 -12.21
C LYS A 334 -9.26 31.32 -12.32
N VAL A 335 -9.88 31.94 -11.31
CA VAL A 335 -11.32 32.25 -11.34
C VAL A 335 -11.52 33.43 -12.28
N LYS A 336 -12.31 33.24 -13.35
CA LYS A 336 -12.64 34.28 -14.33
C LYS A 336 -13.74 35.22 -13.84
N GLU A 337 -14.64 34.74 -13.01
CA GLU A 337 -15.84 35.45 -12.58
C GLU A 337 -16.05 35.20 -11.09
N ILE A 338 -16.07 36.28 -10.30
CA ILE A 338 -16.26 36.23 -8.86
C ILE A 338 -17.72 36.57 -8.59
N THR A 339 -18.52 35.57 -8.24
CA THR A 339 -19.91 35.77 -7.82
C THR A 339 -19.96 36.03 -6.32
N LEU A 340 -20.74 37.03 -5.91
CA LEU A 340 -20.96 37.38 -4.51
C LEU A 340 -22.41 37.08 -4.14
N THR A 341 -22.64 36.72 -2.88
CA THR A 341 -23.99 36.56 -2.34
C THR A 341 -24.69 37.91 -2.29
N PHE A 342 -25.86 38.01 -2.93
CA PHE A 342 -26.68 39.22 -2.92
C PHE A 342 -27.28 39.51 -1.54
N ASP A 343 -27.69 38.45 -0.83
CA ASP A 343 -28.31 38.56 0.48
C ASP A 343 -27.31 38.98 1.55
N ARG A 344 -27.62 40.09 2.23
CA ARG A 344 -26.80 40.60 3.33
C ARG A 344 -27.08 39.78 4.60
N PRO A 345 -26.04 39.32 5.33
CA PRO A 345 -26.25 38.64 6.60
C PRO A 345 -26.83 39.62 7.62
N GLN A 346 -28.08 39.39 8.05
CA GLN A 346 -28.75 40.21 9.08
C GLN A 346 -28.39 39.77 10.50
N SER A 347 -27.86 38.55 10.66
CA SER A 347 -27.50 37.91 11.92
C SER A 347 -26.39 36.88 11.69
N VAL A 348 -25.71 36.44 12.76
CA VAL A 348 -24.77 35.31 12.72
C VAL A 348 -25.51 33.98 12.44
N SER A 349 -26.80 33.89 12.76
CA SER A 349 -27.65 32.76 12.36
C SER A 349 -27.97 32.79 10.87
N SER A 350 -28.09 31.59 10.27
CA SER A 350 -28.41 31.37 8.85
C SER A 350 -29.56 32.25 8.35
N SER A 351 -29.47 32.64 7.08
CA SER A 351 -30.48 33.46 6.42
C SER A 351 -31.87 32.80 6.49
N LYS A 352 -32.91 33.61 6.74
CA LYS A 352 -34.30 33.11 6.78
C LYS A 352 -34.69 32.64 5.37
N GLY A 353 -34.67 31.33 5.13
CA GLY A 353 -35.09 30.73 3.84
C GLY A 353 -34.27 29.53 3.38
N GLU A 354 -33.11 29.28 3.99
CA GLU A 354 -32.32 28.09 3.65
C GLU A 354 -32.99 26.82 4.18
N LYS A 355 -33.05 25.76 3.35
CA LYS A 355 -33.52 24.42 3.76
C LYS A 355 -32.81 23.90 5.03
N VAL A 356 -31.60 24.38 5.30
CA VAL A 356 -30.82 24.09 6.50
C VAL A 356 -31.58 24.49 7.78
N THR A 357 -32.33 25.60 7.76
CA THR A 357 -33.13 26.06 8.90
C THR A 357 -34.29 25.12 9.26
N GLN A 358 -34.67 24.21 8.35
CA GLN A 358 -35.67 23.16 8.62
C GLN A 358 -35.13 22.02 9.47
N TYR A 359 -33.81 21.80 9.46
CA TYR A 359 -33.15 20.66 10.12
C TYR A 359 -32.21 21.07 11.24
N TRP A 360 -31.76 22.33 11.26
CA TRP A 360 -30.86 22.87 12.27
C TRP A 360 -31.53 24.07 12.95
N ALA A 361 -32.23 23.79 14.06
CA ALA A 361 -32.63 24.82 15.00
C ALA A 361 -31.48 25.02 16.00
N LEU A 362 -30.78 26.15 15.90
CA LEU A 362 -29.89 26.61 16.98
C LEU A 362 -30.80 27.04 18.14
N THR A 363 -31.01 26.16 19.11
CA THR A 363 -31.56 26.52 20.44
C THR A 363 -30.52 27.24 21.27
#